data_AF-A0A392PJM9-F1
#
_entry.id   AF-A0A392PJM9-F1
#
_cell.length_a   1.000
_cell.length_b   1.000
_cell.length_c   1.000
_cell.angle_alpha   90.00
_cell.angle_beta   90.00
_cell.angle_gamma   90.00
#
_symmetry.space_group_name_H-M   'P 1'
#
loop_
_entity.id
_entity.type
_entity.pdbx_description
1 polymer ?
#
loop_
_entity_poly.entity_id
_entity_poly.type
_entity_poly.pdbx_seq_one_letter_code
_entity_poly.pdbx_strand_id
1 'polypeptide(L)'
;MMSLFGCEPDKMLSTMISSYAKIGNVDVVSQLYRLAKKEKWKVDNTVFSALIKMYGKSGKYDQCLSVYSDMKVFRIKPNLRTYNNLLRAMGRGKRAWETKAIYEEMINSGISPNHSNPTYRAILLAYCRRMYKVDALNVYKEMKKKGMGIGRFQYHMLLDMCADVGYADEAVEIFQDMKSS
;
A
#
# COMPACT_ATOMS: atom_id res chain seq x y z
N MET A 1 -14.74 -28.15 -21.09
CA MET A 1 -13.40 -28.23 -21.69
C MET A 1 -12.43 -28.64 -20.58
N MET A 2 -12.10 -29.93 -20.50
CA MET A 2 -11.16 -30.49 -19.51
C MET A 2 -9.72 -30.08 -19.88
N SER A 3 -8.92 -29.71 -18.89
CA SER A 3 -7.50 -29.37 -19.07
C SER A 3 -6.65 -30.64 -19.20
N LEU A 4 -5.66 -30.62 -20.10
CA LEU A 4 -4.73 -31.73 -20.40
C LEU A 4 -3.86 -32.18 -19.20
N PHE A 5 -3.95 -31.51 -18.06
CA PHE A 5 -3.11 -31.72 -16.88
C PHE A 5 -3.90 -31.98 -15.59
N GLY A 6 -5.24 -32.13 -15.66
CA GLY A 6 -6.08 -32.32 -14.47
C GLY A 6 -6.10 -31.12 -13.50
N CYS A 7 -5.47 -30.01 -13.87
CA CYS A 7 -5.41 -28.78 -13.08
C CYS A 7 -6.40 -27.77 -13.66
N GLU A 8 -7.29 -27.23 -12.85
CA GLU A 8 -8.23 -26.19 -13.27
C GLU A 8 -7.45 -24.98 -13.83
N PRO A 9 -7.80 -24.46 -15.03
CA PRO A 9 -7.10 -23.32 -15.65
C PRO A 9 -6.92 -22.13 -14.69
N ASP A 10 -7.91 -21.88 -13.83
CA ASP A 10 -7.93 -20.81 -12.84
C ASP A 10 -6.79 -20.92 -11.80
N LYS A 11 -6.48 -22.15 -11.34
CA LYS A 11 -5.39 -22.39 -10.36
C LYS A 11 -4.01 -22.24 -11.01
N MET A 12 -3.88 -22.72 -12.24
CA MET A 12 -2.65 -22.58 -13.01
C MET A 12 -2.35 -21.11 -13.31
N LEU A 13 -3.38 -20.33 -13.68
CA LEU A 13 -3.26 -18.89 -13.88
C LEU A 13 -2.82 -18.16 -12.61
N SER A 14 -3.46 -18.41 -11.47
CA SER A 14 -3.10 -17.75 -10.20
C SER A 14 -1.64 -17.99 -9.85
N THR A 15 -1.16 -19.21 -10.10
CA THR A 15 0.24 -19.61 -9.92
C THR A 15 1.17 -18.87 -10.90
N MET A 16 0.83 -18.82 -12.18
CA MET A 16 1.61 -18.12 -13.21
C MET A 16 1.67 -16.60 -12.94
N ILE A 17 0.55 -15.95 -12.65
CA ILE A 17 0.54 -14.52 -12.32
C ILE A 17 1.38 -14.28 -11.07
N SER A 18 1.24 -15.11 -10.04
CA SER A 18 2.01 -14.97 -8.81
C SER A 18 3.52 -15.18 -9.03
N SER A 19 3.93 -16.10 -9.91
CA SER A 19 5.34 -16.33 -10.23
C SER A 19 5.92 -15.19 -11.07
N TYR A 20 5.28 -14.80 -12.17
CA TYR A 20 5.76 -13.71 -13.03
C TYR A 20 5.70 -12.34 -12.33
N ALA A 21 4.71 -12.10 -11.46
CA ALA A 21 4.65 -10.89 -10.65
C ALA A 21 5.79 -10.79 -9.63
N LYS A 22 6.30 -11.93 -9.12
CA LYS A 22 7.50 -11.94 -8.26
C LYS A 22 8.76 -11.57 -9.04
N ILE A 23 8.88 -12.03 -10.29
CA ILE A 23 9.99 -11.72 -11.20
C ILE A 23 9.90 -10.27 -11.71
N GLY A 24 8.71 -9.66 -11.67
CA GLY A 24 8.50 -8.29 -12.13
C GLY A 24 8.25 -8.19 -13.63
N ASN A 25 7.91 -9.31 -14.30
CA ASN A 25 7.55 -9.32 -15.71
C ASN A 25 6.12 -8.76 -15.88
N VAL A 26 6.04 -7.44 -15.97
CA VAL A 26 4.76 -6.71 -16.03
C VAL A 26 3.97 -7.05 -17.29
N ASP A 27 4.65 -7.26 -18.42
CA ASP A 27 3.99 -7.45 -19.71
C ASP A 27 3.24 -8.78 -19.75
N VAL A 28 3.90 -9.89 -19.39
CA VAL A 28 3.26 -11.22 -19.31
C VAL A 28 2.11 -11.21 -18.31
N VAL A 29 2.33 -10.62 -17.13
CA VAL A 29 1.29 -10.52 -16.09
C VAL A 29 0.09 -9.72 -16.57
N SER A 30 0.30 -8.64 -17.32
CA SER A 30 -0.78 -7.82 -17.86
C SER A 30 -1.61 -8.56 -18.92
N GLN A 31 -0.96 -9.35 -19.78
CA GLN A 31 -1.63 -10.19 -20.77
C GLN A 31 -2.44 -11.29 -20.11
N LEU A 32 -1.83 -12.01 -19.16
CA LEU A 32 -2.51 -13.05 -18.38
C LEU A 32 -3.73 -12.50 -17.63
N TYR A 33 -3.61 -11.32 -17.02
CA TYR A 33 -4.73 -10.68 -16.33
C TYR A 33 -5.86 -10.25 -17.28
N ARG A 34 -5.52 -9.71 -18.45
CA ARG A 34 -6.52 -9.39 -19.50
C ARG A 34 -7.24 -10.63 -20.00
N LEU A 35 -6.51 -11.72 -20.22
CA LEU A 35 -7.09 -13.00 -20.61
C LEU A 35 -8.04 -13.53 -19.52
N ALA A 36 -7.61 -13.49 -18.26
CA ALA A 36 -8.43 -13.89 -17.10
C ALA A 36 -9.77 -13.14 -17.05
N LYS A 37 -9.75 -11.82 -17.30
CA LYS A 37 -10.96 -11.00 -17.36
C LYS A 37 -11.86 -11.39 -18.53
N LYS A 38 -11.29 -11.59 -19.72
CA LYS A 38 -12.03 -11.94 -20.93
C LYS A 38 -12.76 -13.28 -20.77
N GLU A 39 -12.04 -14.26 -20.24
CA GLU A 39 -12.54 -15.62 -20.04
C GLU A 39 -13.33 -15.79 -18.72
N LYS A 40 -13.49 -14.72 -17.94
CA LYS A 40 -14.21 -14.66 -16.66
C LYS A 40 -13.73 -15.72 -15.63
N TRP A 41 -12.44 -16.00 -15.62
CA TRP A 41 -11.86 -16.96 -14.67
C TRP A 41 -11.95 -16.43 -13.23
N LYS A 42 -12.03 -17.36 -12.26
CA LYS A 42 -12.15 -17.01 -10.86
C LYS A 42 -10.80 -16.55 -10.31
N VAL A 43 -10.61 -15.23 -10.29
CA VAL A 43 -9.44 -14.59 -9.69
C VAL A 43 -9.64 -14.45 -8.19
N ASP A 44 -8.61 -14.70 -7.38
CA ASP A 44 -8.66 -14.60 -5.92
C ASP A 44 -7.85 -13.41 -5.39
N ASN A 45 -7.92 -13.18 -4.07
CA ASN A 45 -7.18 -12.11 -3.41
C ASN A 45 -5.65 -12.21 -3.60
N THR A 46 -5.12 -13.43 -3.75
CA THR A 46 -3.68 -13.68 -3.97
C THR A 46 -3.20 -13.01 -5.25
N VAL A 47 -3.95 -13.17 -6.34
CA VAL A 47 -3.64 -12.57 -7.64
C VAL A 47 -3.71 -11.04 -7.56
N PHE A 48 -4.79 -10.47 -7.02
CA PHE A 48 -4.92 -9.01 -6.87
C PHE A 48 -3.78 -8.41 -6.03
N SER A 49 -3.47 -9.05 -4.90
CA SER A 49 -2.34 -8.65 -4.04
C SER A 49 -0.99 -8.70 -4.77
N ALA A 50 -0.76 -9.72 -5.60
CA ALA A 50 0.47 -9.87 -6.39
C ALA A 50 0.60 -8.80 -7.48
N LEU A 51 -0.49 -8.56 -8.22
CA LEU A 51 -0.58 -7.52 -9.24
C LEU A 51 -0.29 -6.13 -8.67
N ILE A 52 -0.97 -5.75 -7.59
CA ILE A 52 -0.76 -4.45 -6.93
C ILE A 52 0.69 -4.30 -6.45
N LYS A 53 1.27 -5.35 -5.85
CA LYS A 53 2.67 -5.33 -5.40
C LYS A 53 3.64 -5.12 -6.56
N MET A 54 3.43 -5.81 -7.67
CA MET A 54 4.27 -5.72 -8.85
C MET A 54 4.16 -4.33 -9.47
N TYR A 55 2.95 -3.86 -9.82
CA TYR A 55 2.74 -2.52 -10.38
C TYR A 55 3.31 -1.42 -9.46
N GLY A 56 3.12 -1.55 -8.14
CA GLY A 56 3.62 -0.59 -7.16
C GLY A 56 5.15 -0.57 -7.03
N LYS A 57 5.82 -1.70 -7.31
CA LYS A 57 7.29 -1.74 -7.43
C LYS A 57 7.78 -1.14 -8.75
N SER A 58 7.01 -1.28 -9.83
CA SER A 58 7.33 -0.74 -11.15
C SER A 58 6.91 0.73 -11.34
N GLY A 59 6.44 1.41 -10.29
CA GLY A 59 5.99 2.81 -10.36
C GLY A 59 4.68 3.04 -11.12
N LYS A 60 3.97 1.95 -11.46
CA LYS A 60 2.72 1.95 -12.23
C LYS A 60 1.51 2.15 -11.31
N TYR A 61 1.41 3.32 -10.69
CA TYR A 61 0.46 3.59 -9.60
C TYR A 61 -1.01 3.61 -10.05
N ASP A 62 -1.32 4.12 -11.25
CA ASP A 62 -2.68 4.08 -11.79
C ASP A 62 -3.16 2.65 -12.01
N GLN A 63 -2.27 1.76 -12.44
CA GLN A 63 -2.56 0.35 -12.60
C GLN A 63 -2.82 -0.32 -11.24
N CYS A 64 -2.13 0.09 -10.15
CA CYS A 64 -2.48 -0.37 -8.80
C CYS A 64 -3.93 -0.03 -8.44
N LEU A 65 -4.36 1.20 -8.70
CA LEU A 65 -5.72 1.66 -8.41
C LEU A 65 -6.76 1.00 -9.31
N SER A 66 -6.45 0.77 -10.59
CA SER A 66 -7.32 0.04 -11.52
C SER A 66 -7.53 -1.41 -11.05
N VAL A 67 -6.46 -2.12 -10.69
CA VAL A 67 -6.55 -3.49 -10.15
C VAL A 67 -7.33 -3.52 -8.84
N TYR A 68 -7.19 -2.50 -7.98
CA TYR A 68 -7.96 -2.38 -6.76
C TYR A 68 -9.46 -2.11 -7.01
N SER A 69 -9.78 -1.28 -8.00
CA SER A 69 -11.16 -1.05 -8.43
C SER A 69 -11.80 -2.32 -8.98
N ASP A 70 -11.08 -3.05 -9.84
CA ASP A 70 -11.52 -4.37 -10.33
C ASP A 70 -11.84 -5.31 -9.18
N MET A 71 -10.96 -5.41 -8.18
CA MET A 71 -11.16 -6.26 -7.00
C MET A 71 -12.50 -5.99 -6.30
N LYS A 72 -12.88 -4.70 -6.18
CA LYS A 72 -14.17 -4.27 -5.62
C LYS A 72 -15.34 -4.65 -6.54
N VAL A 73 -15.20 -4.49 -7.85
CA VAL A 73 -16.22 -4.89 -8.86
C VAL A 73 -16.46 -6.40 -8.81
N PHE A 74 -15.41 -7.20 -8.65
CA PHE A 74 -15.50 -8.65 -8.45
C PHE A 74 -16.01 -9.06 -7.06
N ARG A 75 -16.35 -8.08 -6.18
CA ARG A 75 -16.81 -8.29 -4.80
C ARG A 75 -15.82 -9.08 -3.94
N ILE A 76 -14.53 -9.00 -4.25
CA ILE A 76 -13.46 -9.63 -3.47
C ILE A 76 -13.00 -8.63 -2.42
N LYS A 77 -13.12 -8.98 -1.14
CA LYS A 77 -12.72 -8.09 -0.05
C LYS A 77 -11.20 -7.95 0.01
N PRO A 78 -10.65 -6.72 0.05
CA PRO A 78 -9.24 -6.48 0.31
C PRO A 78 -8.82 -7.08 1.64
N ASN A 79 -7.61 -7.62 1.71
CA ASN A 79 -7.02 -8.08 2.96
C ASN A 79 -5.86 -7.18 3.39
N LEU A 80 -5.30 -7.44 4.57
CA LEU A 80 -4.15 -6.70 5.11
C LEU A 80 -2.97 -6.61 4.12
N ARG A 81 -2.69 -7.68 3.36
CA ARG A 81 -1.62 -7.66 2.34
C ARG A 81 -1.94 -6.70 1.19
N THR A 82 -3.20 -6.68 0.74
CA THR A 82 -3.69 -5.78 -0.31
C THR A 82 -3.51 -4.32 0.12
N TYR A 83 -4.03 -3.95 1.29
CA TYR A 83 -3.93 -2.59 1.82
C TYR A 83 -2.49 -2.14 1.99
N ASN A 84 -1.63 -2.98 2.59
CA ASN A 84 -0.21 -2.66 2.75
C ASN A 84 0.49 -2.41 1.41
N ASN A 85 0.20 -3.21 0.38
CA ASN A 85 0.79 -3.00 -0.94
C ASN A 85 0.31 -1.68 -1.56
N LEU A 86 -0.98 -1.36 -1.44
CA LEU A 86 -1.55 -0.10 -1.92
C LEU A 86 -0.94 1.11 -1.23
N LEU A 87 -0.93 1.14 0.11
CA LEU A 87 -0.40 2.25 0.89
C LEU A 87 1.09 2.50 0.60
N ARG A 88 1.88 1.43 0.46
CA ARG A 88 3.30 1.55 0.06
C ARG A 88 3.44 2.08 -1.37
N ALA A 89 2.59 1.66 -2.30
CA ALA A 89 2.61 2.14 -3.67
C ALA A 89 2.24 3.62 -3.74
N MET A 90 1.11 4.01 -3.13
CA MET A 90 0.62 5.39 -3.13
C MET A 90 1.58 6.35 -2.41
N GLY A 91 2.13 5.96 -1.26
CA GLY A 91 3.12 6.78 -0.56
C GLY A 91 4.39 7.02 -1.37
N ARG A 92 4.88 6.01 -2.11
CA ARG A 92 6.00 6.18 -3.07
C ARG A 92 5.63 7.08 -4.24
N GLY A 93 4.42 6.92 -4.76
CA GLY A 93 3.87 7.74 -5.84
C GLY A 93 3.47 9.14 -5.42
N LYS A 94 3.69 9.54 -4.16
CA LYS A 94 3.28 10.83 -3.59
C LYS A 94 1.77 11.12 -3.74
N ARG A 95 0.96 10.06 -3.76
CA ARG A 95 -0.50 10.09 -3.94
C ARG A 95 -1.21 10.15 -2.59
N ALA A 96 -1.16 11.31 -1.96
CA ALA A 96 -1.58 11.43 -0.56
C ALA A 96 -3.09 11.32 -0.36
N TRP A 97 -3.90 11.81 -1.31
CA TRP A 97 -5.35 11.68 -1.23
C TRP A 97 -5.78 10.21 -1.28
N GLU A 98 -5.22 9.44 -2.21
CA GLU A 98 -5.47 8.01 -2.32
C GLU A 98 -4.90 7.25 -1.12
N THR A 99 -3.74 7.67 -0.60
CA THR A 99 -3.17 7.09 0.63
C THR A 99 -4.12 7.26 1.81
N LYS A 100 -4.69 8.46 1.98
CA LYS A 100 -5.66 8.76 3.03
C LYS A 100 -6.92 7.92 2.87
N ALA A 101 -7.53 7.94 1.69
CA ALA A 101 -8.76 7.18 1.42
C ALA A 101 -8.57 5.67 1.64
N ILE A 102 -7.44 5.10 1.18
CA ILE A 102 -7.14 3.67 1.37
C ILE A 102 -6.88 3.35 2.85
N TYR A 103 -6.22 4.24 3.59
CA TYR A 103 -5.97 4.05 5.02
C TYR A 103 -7.27 4.11 5.83
N GLU A 104 -8.14 5.07 5.55
CA GLU A 104 -9.46 5.17 6.19
C GLU A 104 -10.33 3.95 5.87
N GLU A 105 -10.37 3.50 4.61
CA GLU A 105 -11.10 2.29 4.22
C GLU A 105 -10.57 1.04 4.95
N MET A 106 -9.25 0.94 5.10
CA MET A 106 -8.61 -0.14 5.85
C MET A 106 -9.09 -0.18 7.31
N ILE A 107 -9.07 0.96 8.01
CA ILE A 107 -9.53 1.07 9.40
C ILE A 107 -11.04 0.81 9.52
N ASN A 108 -11.86 1.38 8.63
CA ASN A 108 -13.31 1.17 8.60
C ASN A 108 -13.69 -0.29 8.28
N SER A 109 -12.81 -1.03 7.61
CA SER A 109 -12.96 -2.47 7.38
C SER A 109 -12.56 -3.32 8.60
N GLY A 110 -12.21 -2.71 9.73
CA GLY A 110 -11.74 -3.39 10.93
C GLY A 110 -10.32 -3.96 10.81
N ILE A 111 -9.55 -3.53 9.80
CA ILE A 111 -8.18 -4.00 9.56
C ILE A 111 -7.22 -2.89 10.00
N SER A 112 -6.30 -3.20 10.91
CA SER A 112 -5.23 -2.25 11.29
C SER A 112 -3.96 -2.55 10.49
N PRO A 113 -3.15 -1.54 10.12
CA PRO A 113 -1.85 -1.79 9.51
C PRO A 113 -1.03 -2.73 10.39
N ASN A 114 -0.31 -3.65 9.75
CA ASN A 114 0.61 -4.50 10.49
C ASN A 114 1.72 -3.63 11.09
N HIS A 115 2.39 -4.15 12.11
CA HIS A 115 3.61 -3.54 12.70
C HIS A 115 4.79 -3.43 11.70
N SER A 116 4.56 -3.59 10.40
CA SER A 116 5.55 -3.40 9.36
C SER A 116 5.83 -1.90 9.17
N ASN A 117 6.99 -1.47 9.63
CA ASN A 117 7.49 -0.10 9.51
C ASN A 117 7.35 0.51 8.09
N PRO A 118 7.56 -0.22 6.97
CA PRO A 118 7.38 0.32 5.62
C PRO A 118 5.99 0.90 5.29
N THR A 119 4.89 0.38 5.86
CA THR A 119 3.55 0.91 5.59
C THR A 119 3.34 2.23 6.31
N TYR A 120 3.64 2.28 7.61
CA TYR A 120 3.58 3.50 8.42
C TYR A 120 4.46 4.63 7.86
N ARG A 121 5.70 4.29 7.45
CA ARG A 121 6.60 5.26 6.79
C ARG A 121 6.01 5.84 5.51
N ALA A 122 5.30 5.02 4.71
CA ALA A 122 4.68 5.47 3.47
C ALA A 122 3.49 6.39 3.73
N ILE A 123 2.68 6.11 4.75
CA ILE A 123 1.58 6.96 5.19
C ILE A 123 2.11 8.29 5.70
N LEU A 124 3.07 8.26 6.63
CA LEU A 124 3.68 9.46 7.22
C LEU A 124 4.30 10.37 6.16
N LEU A 125 5.02 9.78 5.19
CA LEU A 125 5.57 10.48 4.03
C LEU A 125 4.50 11.18 3.20
N ALA A 126 3.38 10.51 2.94
CA ALA A 126 2.29 11.06 2.15
C ALA A 126 1.62 12.23 2.86
N TYR A 127 1.41 12.14 4.18
CA TYR A 127 0.76 13.17 4.98
C TYR A 127 1.63 14.41 5.18
N CYS A 128 2.91 14.25 5.52
CA CYS A 128 3.82 15.39 5.70
C CYS A 128 3.93 16.22 4.40
N ARG A 129 4.06 15.56 3.24
CA ARG A 129 4.23 16.24 1.94
C ARG A 129 3.01 17.00 1.43
N ARG A 130 1.81 16.75 1.98
CA ARG A 130 0.58 17.46 1.58
C ARG A 130 -0.06 18.23 2.73
N MET A 131 0.70 18.49 3.79
CA MET A 131 0.24 19.24 4.96
C MET A 131 -1.01 18.67 5.64
N TYR A 132 -1.20 17.35 5.57
CA TYR A 132 -2.19 16.65 6.40
C TYR A 132 -1.64 16.51 7.83
N LYS A 133 -1.40 17.66 8.46
CA LYS A 133 -0.65 17.81 9.72
C LYS A 133 -1.20 17.01 10.89
N VAL A 134 -2.52 17.08 11.10
CA VAL A 134 -3.20 16.34 12.17
C VAL A 134 -3.07 14.83 11.93
N ASP A 135 -3.29 14.39 10.69
CA ASP A 135 -3.16 12.98 10.31
C ASP A 135 -1.70 12.49 10.46
N ALA A 136 -0.72 13.30 10.06
CA ALA A 136 0.71 12.99 10.19
C ALA A 136 1.13 12.83 11.66
N LEU A 137 0.72 13.76 12.53
CA LEU A 137 1.01 13.71 13.97
C LEU A 137 0.31 12.53 14.65
N ASN A 138 -0.92 12.19 14.24
CA ASN A 138 -1.63 11.01 14.74
C ASN A 138 -0.88 9.72 14.38
N VAL A 139 -0.41 9.59 13.14
CA VAL A 139 0.40 8.46 12.70
C VAL A 139 1.72 8.39 13.45
N TYR A 140 2.40 9.52 13.67
CA TYR A 140 3.62 9.61 14.48
C TYR A 140 3.40 9.10 15.91
N LYS A 141 2.36 9.60 16.60
CA LYS A 141 1.99 9.17 17.96
C LYS A 141 1.64 7.69 18.02
N GLU A 142 0.95 7.17 17.00
CA GLU A 142 0.65 5.74 16.91
C GLU A 142 1.92 4.89 16.75
N MET A 143 2.87 5.31 15.89
CA MET A 143 4.17 4.65 15.73
C MET A 143 4.94 4.60 17.05
N LYS A 144 4.95 5.72 17.81
CA LYS A 144 5.56 5.79 19.14
C LYS A 144 4.94 4.84 20.14
N LYS A 145 3.61 4.85 20.26
CA LYS A 145 2.86 3.97 21.17
C LYS A 145 3.13 2.49 20.87
N LYS A 146 3.34 2.14 19.60
CA LYS A 146 3.66 0.77 19.17
C LYS A 146 5.15 0.41 19.27
N GLY A 147 6.00 1.29 19.81
CA GLY A 147 7.44 1.07 19.93
C GLY A 147 8.14 0.95 18.57
N MET A 148 7.57 1.55 17.51
CA MET A 148 8.13 1.45 16.17
C MET A 148 9.26 2.47 16.00
N GLY A 149 10.44 1.99 15.57
CA GLY A 149 11.57 2.88 15.31
C GLY A 149 11.27 3.89 14.19
N ILE A 150 11.36 5.17 14.53
CA ILE A 150 11.26 6.30 13.60
C ILE A 150 12.66 6.64 13.13
N GLY A 151 12.86 6.69 11.81
CA GLY A 151 14.17 6.97 11.23
C GLY A 151 14.41 8.47 11.06
N ARG A 152 15.69 8.84 10.91
CA ARG A 152 16.12 10.25 10.69
C ARG A 152 15.34 10.96 9.58
N PHE A 153 15.09 10.26 8.47
CA PHE A 153 14.33 10.83 7.35
C PHE A 153 12.88 11.16 7.74
N GLN A 154 12.23 10.32 8.56
CA GLN A 154 10.87 10.58 9.04
C GLN A 154 10.83 11.76 10.01
N TYR A 155 11.78 11.84 10.94
CA TYR A 155 11.91 12.99 11.83
C TYR A 155 12.11 14.29 11.05
N HIS A 156 12.99 14.29 10.06
CA HIS A 156 13.21 15.46 9.22
C HIS A 156 11.93 15.95 8.54
N MET A 157 11.13 15.06 7.95
CA MET A 157 9.87 15.46 7.31
C MET A 157 8.81 15.97 8.29
N LEU A 158 8.76 15.40 9.49
CA LEU A 158 7.86 15.85 10.54
C LEU A 158 8.24 17.26 11.00
N LEU A 159 9.53 17.52 11.21
CA LEU A 159 10.05 18.82 11.60
C LEU A 159 9.84 19.88 10.51
N ASP A 160 10.09 19.52 9.25
CA ASP A 160 9.86 20.37 8.07
C ASP A 160 8.38 20.80 7.99
N MET A 161 7.46 19.84 8.10
CA MET A 161 6.03 20.10 8.18
C MET A 161 5.65 20.99 9.38
N CYS A 162 6.21 20.74 10.57
CA CYS A 162 5.94 21.57 11.75
C CYS A 162 6.43 23.01 11.56
N ALA A 163 7.59 23.21 10.93
CA ALA A 163 8.14 24.53 10.65
C ALA A 163 7.23 25.33 9.71
N ASP A 164 6.74 24.71 8.63
CA ASP A 164 5.85 25.36 7.67
C ASP A 164 4.47 25.74 8.24
N VAL A 165 4.00 24.97 9.23
CA VAL A 165 2.67 25.16 9.84
C VAL A 165 2.73 26.06 11.10
N GLY A 166 3.90 26.20 11.71
CA GLY A 166 4.08 26.91 12.98
C GLY A 166 3.76 26.06 14.22
N TYR A 167 3.86 24.74 14.13
CA TYR A 167 3.66 23.81 15.25
C TYR A 167 4.94 23.66 16.08
N ALA A 168 5.27 24.73 16.81
CA ALA A 168 6.53 24.86 17.54
C ALA A 168 6.65 23.85 18.69
N ASP A 169 5.59 23.64 19.46
CA ASP A 169 5.60 22.73 20.62
C ASP A 169 5.82 21.28 20.15
N GLU A 170 5.09 20.84 19.11
CA GLU A 170 5.27 19.53 18.52
C GLU A 170 6.66 19.38 17.88
N ALA A 171 7.19 20.43 17.25
CA ALA A 171 8.55 20.39 16.70
C ALA A 171 9.60 20.15 17.79
N VAL A 172 9.46 20.79 18.96
CA VAL A 172 10.34 20.59 20.10
C VAL A 172 10.23 19.17 20.64
N GLU A 173 9.01 18.64 20.81
CA GLU A 173 8.78 17.27 21.25
C GLU A 173 9.44 16.26 20.29
N ILE A 174 9.19 16.40 18.99
CA ILE A 174 9.73 15.52 17.94
C ILE A 174 11.26 15.59 17.88
N PHE A 175 11.84 16.78 18.06
CA PHE A 175 13.29 16.97 18.05
C PHE A 175 13.96 16.35 19.28
N GLN A 176 13.36 16.50 20.46
CA GLN A 176 13.83 15.84 21.67
C GLN A 176 13.77 14.32 21.53
N ASP A 177 12.67 13.80 20.98
CA ASP A 177 12.52 12.38 20.74
C ASP A 177 13.58 11.82 19.79
N MET A 178 13.88 12.56 18.72
CA MET A 178 14.96 12.23 17.78
C MET A 178 16.33 12.14 18.47
N LYS A 179 16.61 12.97 19.48
CA LYS A 179 17.88 12.93 20.23
C LYS A 179 17.97 11.74 21.18
N SER A 180 16.85 11.25 21.68
CA SER A 180 16.79 10.11 22.60
C SER A 180 16.63 8.75 21.92
N SER A 181 16.49 8.73 20.59
CA SER A 181 16.24 7.53 19.77
C SER A 181 17.51 6.85 19.26
#